data_AF-A0A9P5Q7J7-F1
#
_entry.id   AF-A0A9P5Q7J7-F1
#
_cell.length_a   1.000
_cell.length_b   1.000
_cell.length_c   1.000
_cell.angle_alpha   90.00
_cell.angle_beta   90.00
_cell.angle_gamma   90.00
#
_symmetry.space_group_name_H-M   'P 1'
#
loop_
_entity.id
_entity.type
_entity.pdbx_description
1 polymer ?
#
loop_
_entity_poly.entity_id
_entity_poly.type
_entity_poly.pdbx_seq_one_letter_code
_entity_poly.pdbx_strand_id
1 'polypeptide(L)'
;MDLDAATLALVNQVARLRMNDANDSKLQSKVVVRIESLQTGNLVKTGANVLCQSDELEQPSDRFPSPSFTPSICTVNKWITCHFDAHSSSRQNIEAFVNRWRPSCTTLRDGEWIAVNRGMTIDPNPPRIEEMKASFQNLVRSHRQNGNITLTTSALDKLAQEYNVTSGKWIIFTDRDGVDTAWAEIIKLICLYRKRGFAKVSVEKGDNNHAICVYVDAFSDEREVFRLRNDLKRNGIVQKIAFKLDAYSHLGIYRKNVWGISPRRYYQ
;
A
#
# COMPACT_ATOMS: atom_id res chain seq x y z
N MET A 1 20.21 20.82 1.13
CA MET A 1 18.98 21.48 0.64
C MET A 1 17.88 20.82 1.41
N ASP A 2 17.35 21.53 2.40
CA ASP A 2 16.38 20.97 3.33
C ASP A 2 15.09 20.67 2.58
N LEU A 3 14.56 19.46 2.74
CA LEU A 3 13.25 19.13 2.19
C LEU A 3 12.22 19.98 2.95
N ASP A 4 11.29 20.61 2.22
CA ASP A 4 10.16 21.23 2.90
C ASP A 4 9.34 20.17 3.65
N ALA A 5 8.70 20.57 4.75
CA ALA A 5 7.99 19.64 5.64
C ALA A 5 6.92 18.81 4.93
N ALA A 6 6.28 19.36 3.89
CA ALA A 6 5.26 18.66 3.11
C ALA A 6 5.88 17.57 2.24
N THR A 7 7.00 17.87 1.57
CA THR A 7 7.81 16.90 0.83
C THR A 7 8.30 15.78 1.75
N LEU A 8 8.83 16.10 2.94
CA LEU A 8 9.32 15.10 3.89
C LEU A 8 8.19 14.22 4.44
N ALA A 9 7.04 14.81 4.78
CA ALA A 9 5.86 14.07 5.20
C ALA A 9 5.37 13.10 4.10
N LEU A 10 5.38 13.54 2.84
CA LEU A 10 5.00 12.72 1.69
C LEU A 10 5.95 11.52 1.51
N VAL A 11 7.25 11.78 1.59
CA VAL A 11 8.30 10.75 1.49
C VAL A 11 8.18 9.73 2.61
N ASN A 12 8.03 10.19 3.86
CA ASN A 12 7.84 9.32 5.02
C ASN A 12 6.56 8.50 4.92
N GLN A 13 5.48 9.10 4.44
CA GLN A 13 4.22 8.40 4.22
C GLN A 13 4.38 7.32 3.15
N VAL A 14 5.03 7.62 2.02
CA VAL A 14 5.30 6.64 0.97
C VAL A 14 6.23 5.53 1.46
N ALA A 15 7.27 5.85 2.23
CA ALA A 15 8.16 4.86 2.84
C ALA A 15 7.38 3.89 3.75
N ARG A 16 6.48 4.40 4.61
CA ARG A 16 5.60 3.57 5.45
C ARG A 16 4.65 2.70 4.62
N LEU A 17 4.06 3.25 3.55
CA LEU A 17 3.20 2.50 2.64
C LEU A 17 3.92 1.35 1.93
N ARG A 18 5.23 1.53 1.69
CA ARG A 18 6.10 0.50 1.10
C ARG A 18 6.72 -0.46 2.07
N MET A 19 6.83 -0.09 3.35
CA MET A 19 7.20 -1.05 4.39
C MET A 19 6.27 -2.26 4.39
N ASN A 20 5.06 -2.16 3.81
CA ASN A 20 4.11 -3.25 3.61
C ASN A 20 4.31 -4.07 2.32
N ASP A 21 5.36 -3.79 1.55
CA ASP A 21 5.75 -4.56 0.36
C ASP A 21 7.03 -5.34 0.63
N ALA A 22 6.93 -6.67 0.56
CA ALA A 22 8.01 -7.57 0.97
C ALA A 22 9.28 -7.48 0.10
N ASN A 23 9.16 -6.89 -1.09
CA ASN A 23 10.25 -6.77 -2.05
C ASN A 23 11.09 -5.48 -1.89
N ASP A 24 10.69 -4.53 -1.04
CA ASP A 24 11.39 -3.24 -0.91
C ASP A 24 12.63 -3.30 0.01
N SER A 25 12.92 -4.46 0.63
CA SER A 25 14.06 -4.65 1.54
C SER A 25 15.43 -4.66 0.86
N LYS A 26 15.52 -4.25 -0.42
CA LYS A 26 16.77 -4.11 -1.18
C LYS A 26 17.18 -2.66 -1.42
N LEU A 27 16.64 -1.70 -0.66
CA LEU A 27 16.96 -0.29 -0.83
C LEU A 27 18.30 0.07 -0.15
N GLN A 28 19.41 -0.25 -0.82
CA GLN A 28 20.65 0.50 -0.67
C GLN A 28 20.85 1.37 -1.92
N SER A 29 21.22 2.63 -1.69
CA SER A 29 21.66 3.68 -2.62
C SER A 29 20.59 4.59 -3.25
N LYS A 30 20.72 5.90 -2.94
CA LYS A 30 20.25 7.10 -3.66
C LYS A 30 18.86 6.99 -4.31
N VAL A 31 17.82 7.25 -3.51
CA VAL A 31 16.44 7.33 -4.00
C VAL A 31 16.14 8.72 -4.55
N VAL A 32 15.75 8.83 -5.82
CA VAL A 32 15.27 10.07 -6.41
C VAL A 32 13.76 10.16 -6.25
N VAL A 33 13.29 11.17 -5.50
CA VAL A 33 11.87 11.46 -5.31
C VAL A 33 11.45 12.58 -6.27
N ARG A 34 10.37 12.37 -7.03
CA ARG A 34 9.73 13.41 -7.86
C ARG A 34 8.36 13.74 -7.30
N ILE A 35 8.11 15.03 -7.05
CA ILE A 35 6.82 15.54 -6.57
C ILE A 35 6.24 16.50 -7.60
N GLU A 36 5.00 16.22 -7.98
CA GLU A 36 4.24 16.95 -8.99
C GLU A 36 2.83 17.22 -8.46
N SER A 37 2.19 18.28 -8.92
CA SER A 37 0.75 18.51 -8.70
C SER A 37 -0.02 18.16 -9.96
N LEU A 38 -1.20 17.56 -9.78
CA LEU A 38 -2.11 17.30 -10.89
C LEU A 38 -3.02 18.52 -11.09
N GLN A 39 -2.72 19.34 -12.10
CA GLN A 39 -3.51 20.52 -12.46
C GLN A 39 -4.11 20.31 -13.85
N THR A 40 -5.44 20.35 -13.96
CA THR A 40 -6.18 20.25 -15.24
C THR A 40 -5.74 19.08 -16.14
N GLY A 41 -5.36 17.94 -15.53
CA GLY A 41 -4.90 16.73 -16.24
C GLY A 41 -3.41 16.69 -16.58
N ASN A 42 -2.68 17.78 -16.31
CA ASN A 42 -1.24 17.88 -16.51
C ASN A 42 -0.47 17.78 -15.18
N LEU A 43 0.75 17.24 -15.26
CA LEU A 43 1.68 17.20 -14.13
C LEU A 43 2.50 18.48 -14.14
N VAL A 44 2.35 19.28 -13.09
CA VAL A 44 3.14 20.49 -12.87
C VAL A 44 4.14 20.19 -11.77
N LYS A 45 5.44 20.32 -12.07
CA LYS A 45 6.49 20.08 -11.08
C LYS A 45 6.37 21.11 -9.95
N THR A 46 6.17 20.66 -8.72
CA THR A 46 5.98 21.53 -7.55
C THR A 46 7.13 21.45 -6.53
N GLY A 47 8.09 20.55 -6.72
CA GLY A 47 9.28 20.42 -5.86
C GLY A 47 10.56 20.06 -6.63
N ALA A 48 11.72 20.13 -5.97
CA ALA A 48 13.00 19.70 -6.54
C ALA A 48 13.08 18.16 -6.67
N ASN A 49 13.92 17.64 -7.57
CA ASN A 49 14.25 16.21 -7.57
C ASN A 49 15.16 15.96 -6.35
N VAL A 50 14.74 15.15 -5.39
CA VAL A 50 15.48 14.99 -4.12
C VAL A 50 16.22 13.65 -4.08
N LEU A 51 17.50 13.70 -3.71
CA LEU A 51 18.33 12.54 -3.36
C LEU A 51 18.14 12.22 -1.88
N CYS A 52 17.42 11.14 -1.56
CA CYS A 52 17.32 10.66 -0.18
C CYS A 52 18.60 9.87 0.14
N GLN A 53 19.45 10.39 1.03
CA GLN A 53 20.48 9.60 1.72
C GLN A 53 19.87 9.10 3.02
N SER A 54 19.95 7.80 3.26
CA SER A 54 19.63 7.19 4.54
C SER A 54 20.74 7.57 5.51
N ASP A 55 20.53 8.63 6.28
CA ASP A 55 20.95 8.76 7.68
C ASP A 55 20.48 10.13 8.19
N GLU A 56 20.00 10.14 9.43
CA GLU A 56 19.38 11.26 10.19
C GLU A 56 17.89 11.54 9.91
N LEU A 57 17.07 10.90 10.74
CA LEU A 57 15.64 11.11 10.94
C LEU A 57 15.42 12.35 11.84
N GLU A 58 15.19 13.52 11.25
CA GLU A 58 14.52 14.60 11.98
C GLU A 58 13.00 14.50 11.83
N GLN A 59 12.30 14.65 12.96
CA GLN A 59 10.85 14.62 13.03
C GLN A 59 10.27 15.78 12.19
N PRO A 60 9.32 15.52 11.27
CA PRO A 60 8.67 16.60 10.54
C PRO A 60 7.84 17.43 11.53
N SER A 61 8.11 18.73 11.57
CA SER A 61 7.24 19.70 12.25
C SER A 61 5.79 19.58 11.77
N ASP A 62 4.81 19.74 12.66
CA ASP A 62 3.35 19.62 12.47
C ASP A 62 2.71 20.59 11.46
N ARG A 63 3.45 21.12 10.48
CA ARG A 63 2.89 21.94 9.40
C ARG A 63 2.46 21.06 8.24
N PHE A 64 1.19 20.65 8.27
CA PHE A 64 0.47 20.28 7.06
C PHE A 64 0.60 21.41 6.03
N PRO A 65 0.85 21.11 4.73
CA PRO A 65 0.86 22.13 3.69
C PRO A 65 -0.48 22.88 3.66
N SER A 66 -0.44 24.16 3.27
CA SER A 66 -1.63 24.97 3.01
C SER A 66 -2.64 24.19 2.16
N PRO A 67 -3.96 24.31 2.41
CA PRO A 67 -4.96 23.52 1.71
C PRO A 67 -4.86 23.73 0.20
N SER A 68 -4.43 22.68 -0.50
CA SER A 68 -4.40 22.63 -1.95
C SER A 68 -5.68 21.96 -2.44
N PHE A 69 -6.37 22.61 -3.39
CA PHE A 69 -7.49 21.98 -4.08
C PHE A 69 -7.05 20.91 -5.09
N THR A 70 -5.74 20.79 -5.34
CA THR A 70 -5.17 19.79 -6.25
C THR A 70 -4.37 18.74 -5.48
N PRO A 71 -4.52 17.45 -5.81
CA PRO A 71 -3.78 16.40 -5.13
C PRO A 71 -2.30 16.42 -5.56
N SER A 72 -1.44 16.01 -4.63
CA SER A 72 -0.01 15.82 -4.89
C SER A 72 0.26 14.41 -5.42
N ILE A 73 1.17 14.30 -6.37
CA ILE A 73 1.64 13.03 -6.93
C ILE A 73 3.13 12.88 -6.60
N CYS A 74 3.47 11.73 -6.04
CA CYS A 74 4.82 11.34 -5.69
C CYS A 74 5.24 10.13 -6.54
N THR A 75 6.32 10.27 -7.30
CA THR A 75 6.94 9.16 -8.02
C THR A 75 8.29 8.80 -7.40
N VAL A 76 8.38 7.59 -6.86
CA VAL A 76 9.60 7.07 -6.22
C VAL A 76 9.61 5.54 -6.24
N ASN A 77 10.77 4.87 -6.33
CA ASN A 77 10.92 3.40 -6.43
C ASN A 77 9.92 2.72 -7.40
N LYS A 78 9.64 3.34 -8.56
CA LYS A 78 8.65 2.86 -9.54
C LYS A 78 7.20 2.81 -9.02
N TRP A 79 6.85 3.58 -7.99
CA TRP A 79 5.45 3.80 -7.62
C TRP A 79 5.04 5.21 -8.01
N ILE A 80 3.86 5.32 -8.61
CA ILE A 80 3.17 6.58 -8.88
C ILE A 80 2.07 6.69 -7.82
N THR A 81 2.25 7.55 -6.81
CA THR A 81 1.33 7.65 -5.68
C THR A 81 0.63 9.00 -5.66
N CYS A 82 -0.69 9.02 -5.74
CA CYS A 82 -1.49 10.23 -5.59
C CYS A 82 -2.05 10.35 -4.17
N HIS A 83 -1.84 11.51 -3.56
CA HIS A 83 -2.26 11.82 -2.21
C HIS A 83 -3.46 12.75 -2.25
N PHE A 84 -4.57 12.22 -1.75
CA PHE A 84 -5.83 12.93 -1.59
C PHE A 84 -6.06 13.25 -0.12
N ASP A 85 -6.66 14.40 0.14
CA ASP A 85 -7.09 14.87 1.44
C ASP A 85 -8.53 15.39 1.40
N ALA A 86 -8.99 16.07 2.46
CA ALA A 86 -10.34 16.61 2.52
C ALA A 86 -10.65 17.67 1.44
N HIS A 87 -9.64 18.36 0.93
CA HIS A 87 -9.79 19.48 0.00
C HIS A 87 -9.58 19.07 -1.46
N SER A 88 -8.69 18.10 -1.70
CA SER A 88 -8.33 17.60 -3.03
C SER A 88 -9.20 16.41 -3.49
N SER A 89 -9.97 15.78 -2.60
CA SER A 89 -10.89 14.67 -2.93
C SER A 89 -12.15 15.12 -3.65
N SER A 90 -12.02 15.53 -4.91
CA SER A 90 -13.15 15.88 -5.80
C SER A 90 -13.30 14.84 -6.92
N ARG A 91 -14.51 14.72 -7.50
CA ARG A 91 -14.73 13.86 -8.68
C ARG A 91 -13.81 14.24 -9.83
N GLN A 92 -13.66 15.53 -10.09
CA GLN A 92 -12.80 16.06 -11.15
C GLN A 92 -11.34 15.65 -10.96
N ASN A 93 -10.78 15.76 -9.75
CA ASN A 93 -9.40 15.39 -9.49
C ASN A 93 -9.18 13.87 -9.59
N ILE A 94 -10.16 13.09 -9.12
CA ILE A 94 -10.13 11.62 -9.25
C ILE A 94 -10.16 11.23 -10.73
N GLU A 95 -11.07 11.81 -11.52
CA GLU A 95 -11.18 11.59 -12.96
C GLU A 95 -9.90 11.98 -13.69
N ALA A 96 -9.33 13.14 -13.38
CA ALA A 96 -8.04 13.56 -13.94
C ALA A 96 -6.94 12.55 -13.64
N PHE A 97 -6.88 12.02 -12.41
CA PHE A 97 -5.85 11.06 -12.01
C PHE A 97 -6.00 9.71 -12.72
N VAL A 98 -7.21 9.13 -12.72
CA VAL A 98 -7.45 7.82 -13.35
C VAL A 98 -7.31 7.87 -14.86
N ASN A 99 -7.64 9.00 -15.49
CA ASN A 99 -7.45 9.20 -16.93
C ASN A 99 -5.96 9.35 -17.29
N ARG A 100 -5.19 10.00 -16.42
CA ARG A 100 -3.74 10.17 -16.62
C ARG A 100 -2.98 8.86 -16.42
N TRP A 101 -3.34 8.10 -15.39
CA TRP A 101 -2.65 6.88 -14.98
C TRP A 101 -3.60 5.68 -15.01
N ARG A 102 -3.91 5.24 -16.23
CA ARG A 102 -4.73 4.06 -16.50
C ARG A 102 -3.89 2.80 -16.32
N PRO A 103 -4.23 1.88 -15.39
CA PRO A 103 -3.43 0.67 -15.17
C PRO A 103 -3.21 -0.17 -16.43
N SER A 104 -4.20 -0.23 -17.34
CA SER A 104 -4.10 -1.01 -18.59
C SER A 104 -3.16 -0.40 -19.65
N CYS A 105 -2.75 0.86 -19.48
CA CYS A 105 -1.93 1.61 -20.43
C CYS A 105 -0.61 2.11 -19.83
N THR A 106 -0.53 2.21 -18.50
CA THR A 106 0.71 2.54 -17.80
C THR A 106 1.67 1.37 -17.91
N THR A 107 2.94 1.64 -18.18
CA THR A 107 3.95 0.61 -18.45
C THR A 107 5.03 0.58 -17.37
N LEU A 108 5.84 -0.47 -17.37
CA LEU A 108 7.03 -0.58 -16.52
C LEU A 108 8.07 0.54 -16.71
N ARG A 109 7.97 1.32 -17.80
CA ARG A 109 8.81 2.53 -18.00
C ARG A 109 8.37 3.68 -17.09
N ASP A 110 7.08 3.73 -16.76
CA ASP A 110 6.47 4.77 -15.94
C ASP A 110 6.55 4.40 -14.44
N GLY A 111 6.21 3.14 -14.14
CA GLY A 111 6.21 2.59 -12.79
C GLY A 111 5.75 1.14 -12.77
N GLU A 112 5.89 0.47 -11.63
CA GLU A 112 5.38 -0.88 -11.37
C GLU A 112 4.02 -0.87 -10.65
N TRP A 113 3.74 0.21 -9.91
CA TRP A 113 2.52 0.39 -9.12
C TRP A 113 1.96 1.79 -9.28
N ILE A 114 0.64 1.87 -9.42
CA ILE A 114 -0.12 3.11 -9.26
C ILE A 114 -0.82 3.00 -7.91
N ALA A 115 -0.76 4.04 -7.09
CA ALA A 115 -1.31 4.03 -5.75
C ALA A 115 -2.08 5.31 -5.43
N VAL A 116 -3.06 5.17 -4.55
CA VAL A 116 -3.83 6.26 -3.98
C VAL A 116 -3.81 6.16 -2.47
N ASN A 117 -3.56 7.29 -1.83
CA ASN A 117 -3.61 7.44 -0.39
C ASN A 117 -4.55 8.57 0.00
N ARG A 118 -5.59 8.24 0.77
CA ARG A 118 -6.56 9.21 1.32
C ARG A 118 -6.33 9.52 2.79
N GLY A 119 -5.35 8.87 3.41
CA GLY A 119 -5.08 8.89 4.84
C GLY A 119 -5.28 7.50 5.45
N MET A 120 -4.26 7.06 6.19
CA MET A 120 -4.28 5.86 7.03
C MET A 120 -4.14 6.28 8.49
N THR A 121 -4.60 5.43 9.40
CA THR A 121 -4.28 5.60 10.81
C THR A 121 -2.76 5.48 10.98
N ILE A 122 -2.15 6.51 11.55
CA ILE A 122 -0.73 6.50 11.87
C ILE A 122 -0.58 5.92 13.27
N ASP A 123 0.00 4.73 13.37
CA ASP A 123 0.50 4.23 14.65
C ASP A 123 1.81 4.99 14.99
N PRO A 124 1.95 5.54 16.21
CA PRO A 124 3.19 6.16 16.65
C PRO A 124 4.35 5.15 16.70
N ASN A 125 4.07 3.86 16.88
CA ASN A 125 5.07 2.81 16.90
C ASN A 125 5.30 2.28 15.48
N PRO A 126 6.50 2.42 14.91
CA PRO A 126 6.76 1.87 13.58
C PRO A 126 6.76 0.33 13.59
N PRO A 127 6.45 -0.31 12.45
CA PRO A 127 6.53 -1.77 12.32
C PRO A 127 7.97 -2.25 12.47
N ARG A 128 8.20 -3.25 13.33
CA ARG A 128 9.52 -3.84 13.62
C ARG A 128 9.77 -5.08 12.74
N ILE A 129 9.82 -4.86 11.43
CA ILE A 129 9.83 -5.94 10.41
C ILE A 129 11.02 -6.88 10.55
N GLU A 130 12.22 -6.35 10.78
CA GLU A 130 13.43 -7.19 10.87
C GLU A 130 13.46 -8.02 12.16
N GLU A 131 13.00 -7.47 13.28
CA GLU A 131 12.82 -8.22 14.52
C GLU A 131 11.77 -9.33 14.36
N MET A 132 10.65 -9.03 13.68
CA MET A 132 9.62 -10.01 13.36
C MET A 132 10.19 -11.16 12.51
N LYS A 133 10.98 -10.86 11.48
CA LYS A 133 11.64 -11.86 10.65
C LYS A 133 12.59 -12.72 11.48
N ALA A 134 13.39 -12.13 12.36
CA ALA A 134 14.30 -12.87 13.24
C ALA A 134 13.53 -13.81 14.18
N SER A 135 12.44 -13.33 14.77
CA SER A 135 11.58 -14.13 15.65
C SER A 135 10.87 -15.25 14.89
N PHE A 136 10.41 -14.99 13.65
CA PHE A 136 9.88 -16.02 12.76
C PHE A 136 10.90 -17.13 12.46
N GLN A 137 12.18 -16.80 12.26
CA GLN A 137 13.21 -17.84 12.05
C GLN A 137 13.35 -18.78 13.26
N ASN A 138 13.21 -18.25 14.48
CA ASN A 138 13.20 -19.08 15.68
C ASN A 138 11.97 -19.99 15.73
N LEU A 139 10.80 -19.45 15.37
CA LEU A 139 9.55 -20.22 15.30
C LEU A 139 9.58 -21.31 14.22
N VAL A 140 10.24 -21.06 13.08
CA VAL A 140 10.43 -22.06 12.02
C VAL A 140 11.27 -23.24 12.52
N ARG A 141 12.30 -23.01 13.35
CA ARG A 141 13.14 -24.09 13.90
C ARG A 141 12.36 -25.04 14.80
N SER A 142 11.31 -24.57 15.47
CA SER A 142 10.42 -25.37 16.30
C SER A 142 9.13 -25.79 15.60
N HIS A 143 8.96 -25.52 14.29
CA HIS A 143 7.73 -25.74 13.50
C HIS A 143 7.10 -27.12 13.74
N ARG A 144 7.93 -28.17 13.84
CA ARG A 144 7.53 -29.56 14.11
C ARG A 144 8.35 -30.11 15.26
N GLN A 145 7.95 -29.78 16.49
CA GLN A 145 8.59 -30.30 17.69
C GLN A 145 7.69 -31.35 18.34
N ASN A 146 8.22 -32.55 18.59
CA ASN A 146 7.49 -33.67 19.22
C ASN A 146 6.16 -34.03 18.53
N GLY A 147 6.10 -33.91 17.20
CA GLY A 147 4.89 -34.18 16.41
C GLY A 147 3.87 -33.03 16.36
N ASN A 148 4.07 -31.96 17.13
CA ASN A 148 3.16 -30.80 17.15
C ASN A 148 3.57 -29.73 16.12
N ILE A 149 2.59 -29.21 15.37
CA ILE A 149 2.78 -28.06 14.48
C ILE A 149 2.70 -26.78 15.32
N THR A 150 3.80 -26.06 15.44
CA THR A 150 3.87 -24.79 16.20
C THR A 150 3.66 -23.57 15.30
N LEU A 151 4.06 -23.66 14.02
CA LEU A 151 3.83 -22.59 13.05
C LEU A 151 2.41 -22.68 12.49
N THR A 152 1.51 -21.96 13.16
CA THR A 152 0.10 -21.85 12.75
C THR A 152 -0.19 -20.43 12.28
N THR A 153 -1.32 -20.22 11.60
CA THR A 153 -1.80 -18.87 11.27
C THR A 153 -1.97 -18.01 12.53
N SER A 154 -2.47 -18.60 13.63
CA SER A 154 -2.58 -17.91 14.92
C SER A 154 -1.22 -17.47 15.47
N ALA A 155 -0.18 -18.30 15.35
CA ALA A 155 1.17 -17.93 15.77
C ALA A 155 1.74 -16.78 14.91
N LEU A 156 1.49 -16.81 13.59
CA LEU A 156 1.89 -15.72 12.70
C LEU A 156 1.14 -14.42 12.99
N ASP A 157 -0.15 -14.48 13.28
CA ASP A 157 -0.96 -13.32 13.65
C ASP A 157 -0.45 -12.70 14.96
N LYS A 158 -0.11 -13.53 15.97
CA LYS A 158 0.49 -13.05 17.23
C LYS A 158 1.83 -12.36 16.98
N LEU A 159 2.67 -12.96 16.13
CA LEU A 159 3.96 -12.38 15.75
C LEU A 159 3.76 -11.01 15.07
N ALA A 160 2.80 -10.93 14.15
CA ALA A 160 2.46 -9.68 13.48
C ALA A 160 2.02 -8.59 14.46
N GLN A 161 1.23 -8.94 15.48
CA GLN A 161 0.81 -8.00 16.53
C GLN A 161 1.98 -7.57 17.43
N GLU A 162 2.80 -8.52 17.89
CA GLU A 162 3.93 -8.26 18.78
C GLU A 162 4.93 -7.26 18.17
N TYR A 163 5.17 -7.36 16.87
CA TYR A 163 6.12 -6.50 16.14
C TYR A 163 5.45 -5.34 15.38
N ASN A 164 4.18 -5.07 15.67
CA ASN A 164 3.39 -4.01 15.05
C ASN A 164 3.34 -4.02 13.51
N VAL A 165 3.33 -5.20 12.89
CA VAL A 165 3.13 -5.40 11.44
C VAL A 165 1.67 -5.78 11.20
N THR A 166 0.77 -4.86 11.54
CA THR A 166 -0.66 -5.13 11.75
C THR A 166 -1.54 -4.89 10.52
N SER A 167 -0.99 -4.34 9.44
CA SER A 167 -1.77 -4.10 8.23
C SER A 167 -2.01 -5.34 7.39
N GLY A 168 -3.05 -5.28 6.57
CA GLY A 168 -3.38 -6.31 5.61
C GLY A 168 -4.14 -5.75 4.43
N LYS A 169 -4.34 -6.57 3.40
CA LYS A 169 -4.96 -6.12 2.14
C LYS A 169 -5.93 -7.15 1.58
N TRP A 170 -7.05 -6.66 1.08
CA TRP A 170 -7.88 -7.40 0.13
C TRP A 170 -7.23 -7.35 -1.24
N ILE A 171 -7.03 -8.52 -1.86
CA ILE A 171 -6.39 -8.66 -3.17
C ILE A 171 -7.44 -9.05 -4.19
N ILE A 172 -7.60 -8.20 -5.19
CA ILE A 172 -8.53 -8.34 -6.30
C ILE A 172 -7.70 -8.59 -7.55
N PHE A 173 -8.00 -9.67 -8.27
CA PHE A 173 -7.44 -9.92 -9.59
C PHE A 173 -8.50 -9.58 -10.64
N THR A 174 -8.08 -8.86 -11.68
CA THR A 174 -8.91 -8.43 -12.80
C THR A 174 -8.07 -8.45 -14.07
N ASP A 175 -8.72 -8.67 -15.21
CA ASP A 175 -8.06 -8.59 -16.51
C ASP A 175 -7.83 -7.13 -16.94
N ARG A 176 -7.12 -6.99 -18.05
CA ARG A 176 -6.80 -5.71 -18.70
C ARG A 176 -8.04 -4.89 -19.08
N ASP A 177 -9.14 -5.54 -19.45
CA ASP A 177 -10.35 -4.85 -19.91
C ASP A 177 -11.16 -4.27 -18.73
N GLY A 178 -11.15 -4.95 -17.59
CA GLY A 178 -11.86 -4.54 -16.37
C GLY A 178 -11.05 -3.63 -15.43
N VAL A 179 -9.71 -3.64 -15.50
CA VAL A 179 -8.85 -3.01 -14.48
C VAL A 179 -9.08 -1.51 -14.33
N ASP A 180 -9.20 -0.77 -15.42
CA ASP A 180 -9.33 0.69 -15.37
C ASP A 180 -10.62 1.10 -14.67
N THR A 181 -11.72 0.42 -14.99
CA THR A 181 -13.05 0.65 -14.38
C THR A 181 -13.02 0.29 -12.91
N ALA A 182 -12.52 -0.91 -12.56
CA ALA A 182 -12.42 -1.35 -11.17
C ALA A 182 -11.54 -0.40 -10.33
N TRP A 183 -10.42 0.07 -10.90
CA TRP A 183 -9.52 1.00 -10.25
C TRP A 183 -10.17 2.35 -9.99
N ALA A 184 -10.86 2.92 -10.98
CA ALA A 184 -11.57 4.18 -10.83
C ALA A 184 -12.65 4.12 -9.74
N GLU A 185 -13.43 3.03 -9.70
CA GLU A 185 -14.46 2.84 -8.68
C GLU A 185 -13.89 2.66 -7.27
N ILE A 186 -12.77 1.93 -7.13
CA ILE A 186 -12.07 1.79 -5.84
C ILE A 186 -11.52 3.13 -5.35
N ILE A 187 -10.98 3.98 -6.24
CA ILE A 187 -10.51 5.31 -5.85
C ILE A 187 -11.68 6.18 -5.39
N LYS A 188 -12.82 6.17 -6.10
CA LYS A 188 -14.03 6.87 -5.65
C LYS A 188 -14.48 6.37 -4.28
N LEU A 189 -14.51 5.04 -4.07
CA LEU A 189 -14.83 4.40 -2.79
C LEU A 189 -13.97 4.96 -1.66
N ILE A 190 -12.65 4.96 -1.83
CA ILE A 190 -11.69 5.38 -0.81
C ILE A 190 -11.73 6.89 -0.57
N CYS A 191 -11.68 7.69 -1.64
CA CYS A 191 -11.52 9.14 -1.53
C CYS A 191 -12.81 9.88 -1.16
N LEU A 192 -13.94 9.48 -1.72
CA LEU A 192 -15.21 10.21 -1.57
C LEU A 192 -16.11 9.63 -0.48
N TYR A 193 -16.27 8.30 -0.45
CA TYR A 193 -17.24 7.65 0.43
C TYR A 193 -16.64 7.26 1.77
N ARG A 194 -15.49 6.57 1.75
CA ARG A 194 -14.80 6.16 2.98
C ARG A 194 -13.99 7.30 3.60
N LYS A 195 -13.53 8.25 2.77
CA LYS A 195 -12.70 9.41 3.16
C LYS A 195 -11.42 9.02 3.91
N ARG A 196 -10.98 7.77 3.75
CA ARG A 196 -9.73 7.19 4.26
C ARG A 196 -9.41 5.90 3.53
N GLY A 197 -8.15 5.50 3.61
CA GLY A 197 -7.65 4.23 3.10
C GLY A 197 -6.52 4.40 2.11
N PHE A 198 -5.97 3.26 1.75
CA PHE A 198 -4.88 3.14 0.80
C PHE A 198 -5.16 2.00 -0.16
N ALA A 199 -4.87 2.22 -1.44
CA ALA A 199 -4.93 1.18 -2.44
C ALA A 199 -3.81 1.32 -3.46
N LYS A 200 -3.46 0.20 -4.07
CA LYS A 200 -2.53 0.15 -5.20
C LYS A 200 -2.98 -0.83 -6.26
N VAL A 201 -2.58 -0.59 -7.49
CA VAL A 201 -2.82 -1.46 -8.64
C VAL A 201 -1.54 -1.66 -9.43
N SER A 202 -1.28 -2.89 -9.87
CA SER A 202 -0.14 -3.18 -10.73
C SER A 202 -0.37 -2.60 -12.12
N VAL A 203 0.69 -2.09 -12.74
CA VAL A 203 0.66 -1.70 -14.15
C VAL A 203 0.62 -2.91 -15.07
N GLU A 204 0.45 -2.69 -16.38
CA GLU A 204 0.55 -3.74 -17.41
C GLU A 204 1.96 -4.36 -17.43
N LYS A 205 2.02 -5.70 -17.33
CA LYS A 205 3.26 -6.50 -17.29
C LYS A 205 3.34 -7.56 -18.39
N GLY A 206 2.38 -7.59 -19.30
CA GLY A 206 2.29 -8.52 -20.43
C GLY A 206 1.56 -9.83 -20.12
N ASP A 207 1.08 -10.03 -18.88
CA ASP A 207 0.34 -11.21 -18.44
C ASP A 207 -1.18 -11.01 -18.40
N ASN A 208 -1.68 -9.88 -18.95
CA ASN A 208 -3.09 -9.48 -19.05
C ASN A 208 -3.87 -9.46 -17.73
N ASN A 209 -3.19 -9.61 -16.58
CA ASN A 209 -3.80 -9.68 -15.26
C ASN A 209 -3.22 -8.61 -14.36
N HIS A 210 -4.11 -7.88 -13.69
CA HIS A 210 -3.76 -6.86 -12.72
C HIS A 210 -4.14 -7.29 -11.31
N ALA A 211 -3.31 -6.92 -10.35
CA ALA A 211 -3.62 -7.05 -8.93
C ALA A 211 -3.95 -5.66 -8.37
N ILE A 212 -5.18 -5.51 -7.86
CA ILE A 212 -5.58 -4.36 -7.05
C ILE A 212 -5.55 -4.78 -5.58
N CYS A 213 -4.85 -4.03 -4.74
CA CYS A 213 -4.78 -4.25 -3.30
C CYS A 213 -5.44 -3.06 -2.58
N VAL A 214 -6.38 -3.34 -1.69
CA VAL A 214 -7.03 -2.32 -0.84
C VAL A 214 -6.78 -2.66 0.62
N TYR A 215 -6.22 -1.70 1.35
CA TYR A 215 -5.59 -1.96 2.65
C TYR A 215 -6.50 -1.67 3.84
N VAL A 216 -6.23 -2.39 4.92
CA VAL A 216 -6.75 -2.19 6.27
C VAL A 216 -5.54 -1.98 7.19
N ASP A 217 -5.62 -0.96 8.04
CA ASP A 217 -4.51 -0.55 8.91
C ASP A 217 -4.20 -1.61 9.98
N ALA A 218 -5.23 -2.22 10.58
CA ALA A 218 -5.08 -3.24 11.62
C ALA A 218 -6.01 -4.45 11.34
N PHE A 219 -5.44 -5.62 11.11
CA PHE A 219 -6.21 -6.85 10.85
C PHE A 219 -6.97 -7.36 12.09
N SER A 220 -6.61 -6.90 13.28
CA SER A 220 -7.30 -7.20 14.53
C SER A 220 -8.67 -6.52 14.63
N ASP A 221 -8.90 -5.43 13.89
CA ASP A 221 -10.23 -4.86 13.70
C ASP A 221 -10.98 -5.64 12.61
N GLU A 222 -11.48 -6.82 12.98
CA GLU A 222 -12.23 -7.68 12.07
C GLU A 222 -13.47 -6.97 11.51
N ARG A 223 -14.09 -6.06 12.28
CA ARG A 223 -15.24 -5.28 11.83
C ARG A 223 -14.86 -4.41 10.64
N GLU A 224 -13.72 -3.74 10.70
CA GLU A 224 -13.20 -2.96 9.57
C GLU A 224 -12.80 -3.85 8.40
N VAL A 225 -12.14 -4.99 8.64
CA VAL A 225 -11.75 -5.95 7.58
C VAL A 225 -12.97 -6.37 6.76
N PHE A 226 -14.05 -6.78 7.42
CA PHE A 226 -15.28 -7.21 6.74
C PHE A 226 -16.14 -6.05 6.24
N ARG A 227 -16.12 -4.88 6.91
CA ARG A 227 -16.78 -3.67 6.39
C ARG A 227 -16.17 -3.26 5.05
N LEU A 228 -14.84 -3.20 4.94
CA LEU A 228 -14.17 -2.91 3.67
C LEU A 228 -14.51 -3.95 2.60
N ARG A 229 -14.53 -5.25 2.93
CA ARG A 229 -14.95 -6.31 2.00
C ARG A 229 -16.35 -6.09 1.46
N ASN A 230 -17.30 -5.72 2.32
CA ASN A 230 -18.68 -5.47 1.96
C ASN A 230 -18.84 -4.22 1.11
N ASP A 231 -18.08 -3.17 1.41
CA ASP A 231 -18.06 -1.95 0.60
C ASP A 231 -17.51 -2.22 -0.80
N LEU A 232 -16.42 -2.99 -0.92
CA LEU A 232 -15.90 -3.45 -2.20
C LEU A 232 -16.95 -4.26 -2.98
N LYS A 233 -17.70 -5.14 -2.30
CA LYS A 233 -18.79 -5.92 -2.91
C LYS A 233 -19.89 -5.02 -3.47
N ARG A 234 -20.35 -4.05 -2.68
CA ARG A 234 -21.37 -3.06 -3.10
C ARG A 234 -20.88 -2.17 -4.24
N ASN A 235 -19.57 -1.98 -4.35
CA ASN A 235 -18.91 -1.23 -5.41
C ASN A 235 -18.55 -2.08 -6.64
N GLY A 236 -19.12 -3.30 -6.77
CA GLY A 236 -19.00 -4.12 -7.98
C GLY A 236 -17.99 -5.27 -7.91
N ILE A 237 -17.21 -5.38 -6.83
CA ILE A 237 -16.25 -6.49 -6.63
C ILE A 237 -16.99 -7.71 -6.04
N VAL A 238 -17.75 -8.39 -6.89
CA VAL A 238 -18.64 -9.50 -6.52
C VAL A 238 -17.92 -10.85 -6.42
N GLN A 239 -16.75 -10.99 -7.04
CA GLN A 239 -15.95 -12.21 -6.98
C GLN A 239 -15.39 -12.47 -5.58
N LYS A 240 -15.03 -13.73 -5.30
CA LYS A 240 -14.32 -14.08 -4.07
C LYS A 240 -12.89 -13.53 -4.10
N ILE A 241 -12.52 -12.79 -3.08
CA ILE A 241 -11.20 -12.17 -2.95
C ILE A 241 -10.52 -12.62 -1.66
N ALA A 242 -9.19 -12.55 -1.64
CA ALA A 242 -8.40 -12.98 -0.49
C ALA A 242 -7.96 -11.79 0.35
N PHE A 243 -8.02 -11.93 1.68
CA PHE A 243 -7.33 -11.04 2.60
C PHE A 243 -5.98 -11.65 2.97
N LYS A 244 -4.90 -10.87 2.81
CA LYS A 244 -3.54 -11.27 3.17
C LYS A 244 -2.92 -10.23 4.09
N LEU A 245 -2.32 -10.67 5.19
CA LEU A 245 -1.54 -9.81 6.09
C LEU A 245 -0.24 -9.37 5.43
N ASP A 246 0.22 -8.16 5.72
CA ASP A 246 1.53 -7.69 5.29
C ASP A 246 2.65 -8.51 5.92
N ALA A 247 2.50 -8.87 7.20
CA ALA A 247 3.39 -9.81 7.89
C ALA A 247 3.62 -11.10 7.08
N TYR A 248 2.57 -11.69 6.51
CA TYR A 248 2.71 -12.92 5.72
C TYR A 248 3.55 -12.69 4.46
N SER A 249 3.51 -11.49 3.88
CA SER A 249 4.36 -11.12 2.75
C SER A 249 5.83 -10.99 3.19
N HIS A 250 6.10 -10.28 4.30
CA HIS A 250 7.47 -10.13 4.84
C HIS A 250 8.12 -11.45 5.27
N LEU A 251 7.31 -12.38 5.78
CA LEU A 251 7.76 -13.70 6.22
C LEU A 251 7.86 -14.72 5.08
N GLY A 252 7.60 -14.33 3.83
CA GLY A 252 7.68 -15.23 2.68
C GLY A 252 6.55 -16.25 2.60
N ILE A 253 5.43 -16.03 3.30
CA ILE A 253 4.24 -16.89 3.25
C ILE A 253 3.47 -16.57 1.96
N TYR A 254 3.83 -17.28 0.90
CA TYR A 254 3.17 -17.27 -0.41
C TYR A 254 2.50 -18.62 -0.70
N ARG A 255 1.82 -18.72 -1.84
CA ARG A 255 1.21 -19.98 -2.28
C ARG A 255 2.31 -21.04 -2.42
N LYS A 256 2.03 -22.28 -1.97
CA LYS A 256 2.97 -23.41 -1.99
C LYS A 256 4.26 -23.17 -1.18
N ASN A 257 4.21 -22.38 -0.09
CA ASN A 257 5.33 -22.31 0.84
C ASN A 257 5.59 -23.68 1.50
N VAL A 258 6.83 -23.86 1.98
CA VAL A 258 7.33 -25.13 2.54
C VAL A 258 6.62 -25.56 3.83
N TRP A 259 5.92 -24.65 4.50
CA TRP A 259 5.20 -24.90 5.75
C TRP A 259 3.74 -25.33 5.54
N GLY A 260 3.24 -25.29 4.30
CA GLY A 260 1.85 -25.62 4.00
C GLY A 260 0.82 -24.60 4.51
N ILE A 261 1.27 -23.41 4.93
CA ILE A 261 0.38 -22.38 5.50
C ILE A 261 -0.35 -21.66 4.38
N SER A 262 -1.67 -21.47 4.51
CA SER A 262 -2.41 -20.64 3.56
C SER A 262 -1.95 -19.17 3.67
N PRO A 263 -1.55 -18.51 2.55
CA PRO A 263 -1.24 -17.09 2.56
C PRO A 263 -2.51 -16.22 2.65
N ARG A 264 -3.70 -16.83 2.56
CA ARG A 264 -4.99 -16.17 2.65
C ARG A 264 -5.50 -16.33 4.07
N ARG A 265 -5.59 -15.22 4.80
CA ARG A 265 -6.13 -15.19 6.17
C ARG A 265 -7.66 -15.25 6.17
N TYR A 266 -8.28 -14.59 5.19
CA TYR A 266 -9.69 -14.71 4.84
C TYR A 266 -9.85 -14.93 3.34
N TYR A 267 -10.93 -15.59 2.94
CA TYR A 267 -11.31 -15.76 1.53
C TYR A 267 -12.83 -15.66 1.40
N GLN A 268 -13.30 -14.55 0.83
CA GLN A 268 -14.70 -14.11 0.87
C GLN A 268 -15.19 -13.65 -0.48
#